data_AF-X1QRQ4-F1
#
_entry.id   AF-X1QRQ4-F1
#
_cell.length_a   1.000
_cell.length_b   1.000
_cell.length_c   1.000
_cell.angle_alpha   90.00
_cell.angle_beta   90.00
_cell.angle_gamma   90.00
#
_symmetry.space_group_name_H-M   'P 1'
#
loop_
_entity.id
_entity.type
_entity.pdbx_description
1 polymer ?
#
loop_
_entity_poly.entity_id
_entity_poly.type
_entity_poly.pdbx_seq_one_letter_code
_entity_poly.pdbx_strand_id
1 'polypeptide(L)'
;MFRPNIKEFETTPSVSIIIPAYNEGKVIEKTIRSVLELSYSQKEIFVVDDGSKDDTLKIAKLMETNNPIRVISKKKNGGKWGALNKGIESSKSDIIVCIDADTVLDKNAIQPLVSHFIDLRRSIQDITTNIFSKYKKVYR
;
A
#
# COMPACT_ATOMS: atom_id res chain seq x y z
N MET A 1 20.95 -11.41 15.45
CA MET A 1 19.50 -11.17 15.36
C MET A 1 19.29 -9.85 14.63
N PHE A 2 18.82 -9.90 13.38
CA PHE A 2 18.51 -8.68 12.62
C PHE A 2 17.25 -8.06 13.23
N ARG A 3 17.39 -6.87 13.84
CA ARG A 3 16.24 -6.05 14.21
C ARG A 3 16.08 -5.02 13.11
N PRO A 4 15.11 -5.17 12.20
CA PRO A 4 14.84 -4.12 11.21
C PRO A 4 14.58 -2.82 11.97
N ASN A 5 15.12 -1.72 11.45
CA ASN A 5 14.82 -0.39 11.95
C ASN A 5 13.38 -0.05 11.51
N ILE A 6 12.41 -0.41 12.35
CA ILE A 6 11.00 -0.14 12.08
C ILE A 6 10.75 1.32 12.40
N LYS A 7 10.43 2.10 11.36
CA LYS A 7 10.02 3.48 11.51
C LYS A 7 8.64 3.49 12.19
N GLU A 8 8.58 3.96 13.43
CA GLU A 8 7.33 4.14 14.17
C GLU A 8 6.58 5.36 13.61
N PHE A 9 5.27 5.24 13.38
CA PHE A 9 4.45 6.33 12.86
C PHE A 9 3.66 7.01 13.99
N GLU A 10 3.83 8.33 14.13
CA GLU A 10 3.05 9.14 15.09
C GLU A 10 1.66 9.50 14.57
N THR A 11 1.48 9.50 13.25
CA THR A 11 0.21 9.76 12.54
C THR A 11 -0.18 8.56 11.70
N THR A 12 -1.39 8.57 11.13
CA THR A 12 -1.80 7.59 10.12
C THR A 12 -0.78 7.59 8.96
N PRO A 13 -0.12 6.45 8.65
CA PRO A 13 0.90 6.42 7.61
C PRO A 13 0.29 6.50 6.22
N SER A 14 0.99 7.11 5.29
CA SER A 14 0.58 7.10 3.88
C SER A 14 0.82 5.71 3.25
N VAL A 15 -0.06 5.29 2.33
CA VAL A 15 0.02 3.98 1.67
C VAL A 15 0.04 4.15 0.14
N SER A 16 1.06 3.59 -0.51
CA SER A 16 1.08 3.40 -1.96
C SER A 16 0.65 1.99 -2.30
N ILE A 17 -0.39 1.87 -3.12
CA ILE A 17 -0.85 0.59 -3.64
C ILE A 17 -0.33 0.44 -5.07
N ILE A 18 0.49 -0.57 -5.32
CA ILE A 18 1.13 -0.82 -6.62
C ILE A 18 0.56 -2.09 -7.22
N ILE A 19 0.04 -1.96 -8.45
CA ILE A 19 -0.59 -3.03 -9.22
C ILE A 19 0.26 -3.25 -10.49
N PRO A 20 1.23 -4.16 -10.51
CA PRO A 20 1.93 -4.54 -11.73
C PRO A 20 0.97 -5.33 -12.64
N ALA A 21 0.93 -4.99 -13.92
CA ALA A 21 0.03 -5.63 -14.88
C ALA A 21 0.75 -5.96 -16.19
N TYR A 22 0.49 -7.15 -16.73
CA TYR A 22 0.92 -7.56 -18.08
C TYR A 22 -0.08 -8.54 -18.67
N ASN A 23 -0.81 -8.12 -19.71
CA ASN A 23 -1.85 -8.90 -20.37
C ASN A 23 -3.02 -9.35 -19.44
N GLU A 24 -3.51 -8.41 -18.64
CA GLU A 24 -4.54 -8.57 -17.62
C GLU A 24 -5.86 -7.87 -17.97
N GLY A 25 -6.11 -7.59 -19.26
CA GLY A 25 -7.22 -6.74 -19.69
C GLY A 25 -8.60 -7.25 -19.25
N LYS A 26 -8.75 -8.54 -19.00
CA LYS A 26 -10.01 -9.16 -18.56
C LYS A 26 -10.36 -8.88 -17.10
N VAL A 27 -9.36 -8.58 -16.26
CA VAL A 27 -9.52 -8.54 -14.79
C VAL A 27 -9.07 -7.23 -14.16
N ILE A 28 -8.16 -6.49 -14.82
CA ILE A 28 -7.53 -5.29 -14.27
C ILE A 28 -8.54 -4.23 -13.81
N GLU A 29 -9.65 -4.05 -14.53
CA GLU A 29 -10.68 -3.08 -14.16
C GLU A 29 -11.29 -3.41 -12.79
N LYS A 30 -11.60 -4.68 -12.54
CA LYS A 30 -12.21 -5.15 -11.29
C LYS A 30 -11.26 -4.92 -10.12
N THR A 31 -9.97 -5.22 -10.33
CA THR A 31 -8.91 -4.99 -9.35
C THR A 31 -8.80 -3.51 -9.00
N ILE A 32 -8.68 -2.63 -10.02
CA ILE A 32 -8.62 -1.18 -9.82
C ILE A 32 -9.84 -0.66 -9.04
N ARG A 33 -11.06 -1.11 -9.39
CA ARG A 33 -12.30 -0.72 -8.69
C ARG A 33 -12.25 -1.10 -7.22
N SER A 34 -11.83 -2.33 -6.89
CA SER A 34 -11.74 -2.76 -5.50
C SER A 34 -10.77 -1.93 -4.67
N VAL A 35 -9.66 -1.48 -5.28
CA VAL A 35 -8.65 -0.65 -4.62
C VAL A 35 -9.16 0.79 -4.43
N LEU A 36 -9.92 1.32 -5.39
CA LEU A 36 -10.55 2.62 -5.27
C LEU A 36 -11.56 2.66 -4.11
N GLU A 37 -12.27 1.56 -3.87
CA GLU A 37 -13.29 1.40 -2.82
C GLU A 37 -12.70 1.20 -1.40
N LEU A 38 -11.38 1.09 -1.27
CA LEU A 38 -10.74 0.96 0.04
C LEU A 38 -11.08 2.15 0.93
N SER A 39 -11.47 1.89 2.17
CA SER A 39 -11.86 2.92 3.13
C SER A 39 -10.68 3.71 3.70
N TYR A 40 -9.44 3.37 3.32
CA TYR A 40 -8.24 4.08 3.75
C TYR A 40 -8.07 5.39 3.00
N SER A 41 -8.00 6.52 3.71
CA SER A 41 -8.01 7.85 3.10
C SER A 41 -6.65 8.29 2.56
N GLN A 42 -5.56 8.02 3.29
CA GLN A 42 -4.19 8.40 2.89
C GLN A 42 -3.56 7.37 1.96
N LYS A 43 -4.21 7.12 0.82
CA LYS A 43 -3.73 6.19 -0.20
C LYS A 43 -3.46 6.86 -1.53
N GLU A 44 -2.41 6.42 -2.22
CA GLU A 44 -2.19 6.64 -3.64
C GLU A 44 -2.16 5.29 -4.37
N ILE A 45 -2.61 5.26 -5.62
CA ILE A 45 -2.79 4.03 -6.38
C ILE A 45 -2.00 4.14 -7.68
N PHE A 46 -1.13 3.16 -7.91
CA PHE A 46 -0.33 3.03 -9.12
C PHE A 46 -0.69 1.74 -9.84
N VAL A 47 -1.00 1.86 -11.13
CA VAL A 47 -1.04 0.73 -12.04
C VAL A 47 0.20 0.80 -12.91
N VAL A 48 1.02 -0.24 -12.90
CA VAL A 48 2.24 -0.31 -13.70
C VAL A 48 2.06 -1.33 -14.80
N ASP A 49 1.73 -0.85 -16.00
CA ASP A 49 1.66 -1.67 -17.20
C ASP A 49 3.06 -1.99 -17.71
N ASP A 50 3.39 -3.28 -17.75
CA ASP A 50 4.69 -3.79 -18.16
C ASP A 50 4.78 -4.06 -19.67
N GLY A 51 4.21 -3.17 -20.48
CA GLY A 51 4.20 -3.29 -21.94
C GLY A 51 3.25 -4.37 -22.44
N SER A 52 2.01 -4.38 -21.93
CA SER A 52 0.98 -5.31 -22.35
C SER A 52 0.70 -5.20 -23.86
N LYS A 53 0.26 -6.31 -24.45
CA LYS A 53 -0.11 -6.42 -25.86
C LYS A 53 -1.63 -6.53 -26.09
N ASP A 54 -2.39 -6.66 -25.01
CA ASP A 54 -3.85 -6.64 -25.01
C ASP A 54 -4.39 -5.25 -24.57
N ASP A 55 -5.67 -5.19 -24.21
CA ASP A 55 -6.33 -3.97 -23.79
C ASP A 55 -5.98 -3.50 -22.36
N THR A 56 -5.06 -4.16 -21.62
CA THR A 56 -4.73 -3.81 -20.22
C THR A 56 -4.41 -2.33 -20.04
N LEU A 57 -3.47 -1.80 -20.84
CA LEU A 57 -3.04 -0.41 -20.75
C LEU A 57 -4.19 0.55 -21.07
N LYS A 58 -4.98 0.22 -22.09
CA LYS A 58 -6.12 1.03 -22.53
C LYS A 58 -7.16 1.15 -21.42
N ILE A 59 -7.51 0.03 -20.79
CA ILE A 59 -8.47 -0.03 -19.68
C ILE A 59 -7.92 0.76 -18.48
N ALA A 60 -6.65 0.54 -18.10
CA ALA A 60 -6.03 1.26 -17.00
C ALA A 60 -6.02 2.78 -17.23
N LYS A 61 -5.69 3.24 -18.45
CA LYS A 61 -5.69 4.67 -18.82
C LYS A 61 -7.09 5.28 -18.81
N LEU A 62 -8.11 4.53 -19.22
CA LEU A 62 -9.50 4.99 -19.09
C LEU A 62 -9.90 5.15 -17.62
N MET A 63 -9.47 4.22 -16.76
CA MET A 63 -9.70 4.33 -15.31
C MET A 63 -8.98 5.53 -14.69
N GLU A 64 -7.73 5.82 -15.09
CA GLU A 64 -6.97 7.01 -14.68
C GLU A 64 -7.66 8.33 -15.04
N THR A 65 -8.31 8.39 -16.21
CA THR A 65 -9.03 9.61 -16.62
C THR A 65 -10.21 9.94 -15.70
N ASN A 66 -10.83 8.91 -15.11
CA ASN A 66 -12.07 9.04 -14.35
C ASN A 66 -11.87 8.92 -12.82
N ASN A 67 -10.67 8.57 -12.36
CA ASN A 67 -10.42 8.22 -10.97
C ASN A 67 -9.02 8.68 -10.53
N PRO A 68 -8.78 8.89 -9.22
CA PRO A 68 -7.49 9.34 -8.70
C PRO A 68 -6.46 8.19 -8.63
N ILE A 69 -6.17 7.55 -9.76
CA ILE A 69 -5.08 6.57 -9.91
C ILE A 69 -4.02 7.13 -10.86
N ARG A 70 -2.81 6.57 -10.82
CA ARG A 70 -1.72 6.91 -11.75
C ARG A 70 -1.26 5.68 -12.52
N VAL A 71 -1.24 5.76 -13.84
CA VAL A 71 -0.84 4.67 -14.73
C VAL A 71 0.55 4.95 -15.30
N ILE A 72 1.48 4.07 -14.97
CA ILE A 72 2.85 4.06 -15.50
C ILE A 72 2.92 2.97 -16.55
N SER A 73 3.28 3.32 -17.78
CA SER A 73 3.46 2.34 -18.86
C SER A 73 4.93 2.21 -19.23
N LYS A 74 5.38 0.96 -19.37
CA LYS A 74 6.72 0.61 -19.81
C LYS A 74 6.71 0.23 -21.28
N LYS A 75 7.71 0.68 -22.04
CA LYS A 75 7.85 0.36 -23.48
C LYS A 75 8.20 -1.12 -23.74
N LYS A 76 8.81 -1.80 -22.78
CA LYS A 76 9.24 -3.19 -22.89
C LYS A 76 8.94 -3.92 -21.58
N ASN A 77 8.43 -5.14 -21.70
CA ASN A 77 8.24 -6.05 -20.58
C ASN A 77 9.59 -6.33 -19.89
N GLY A 78 9.65 -5.98 -18.60
CA GLY A 78 10.78 -6.22 -17.70
C GLY A 78 10.45 -7.18 -16.56
N GLY A 79 9.33 -7.89 -16.66
CA GLY A 79 8.77 -8.76 -15.64
C GLY A 79 8.15 -8.03 -14.46
N LYS A 80 7.47 -8.81 -13.61
CA LYS A 80 6.80 -8.34 -12.37
C LYS A 80 7.71 -7.46 -11.52
N TRP A 81 8.95 -7.88 -11.27
CA TRP A 81 9.91 -7.11 -10.49
C TRP A 81 10.25 -5.75 -11.12
N GLY A 82 10.42 -5.72 -12.45
CA GLY A 82 10.67 -4.47 -13.16
C GLY A 82 9.48 -3.51 -13.12
N ALA A 83 8.24 -4.02 -13.05
CA ALA A 83 7.05 -3.20 -12.88
C ALA A 83 6.93 -2.69 -11.44
N LEU A 84 7.11 -3.58 -10.45
CA LEU A 84 7.10 -3.24 -9.03
C LEU A 84 8.13 -2.18 -8.67
N ASN A 85 9.38 -2.36 -9.09
CA ASN A 85 10.45 -1.38 -8.85
C ASN A 85 10.08 -0.01 -9.41
N LYS A 86 9.43 0.03 -10.58
CA LYS A 86 9.01 1.30 -11.16
C LYS A 86 7.91 1.99 -10.37
N GLY A 87 6.96 1.22 -9.84
CA GLY A 87 5.97 1.72 -8.90
C GLY A 87 6.60 2.23 -7.61
N ILE A 88 7.55 1.48 -7.04
CA ILE A 88 8.25 1.82 -5.79
C ILE A 88 9.02 3.14 -5.96
N GLU A 89 9.77 3.31 -7.05
CA GLU A 89 10.47 4.56 -7.37
C GLU A 89 9.54 5.78 -7.46
N SER A 90 8.28 5.55 -7.84
CA SER A 90 7.29 6.61 -8.04
C SER A 90 6.51 6.95 -6.78
N SER A 91 6.52 6.05 -5.80
CA SER A 91 5.85 6.17 -4.52
C SER A 91 6.60 7.12 -3.59
N LYS A 92 5.86 7.93 -2.84
CA LYS A 92 6.42 8.74 -1.73
C LYS A 92 5.82 8.36 -0.38
N SER A 93 4.97 7.35 -0.37
CA SER A 93 4.26 6.91 0.82
C SER A 93 5.15 6.15 1.79
N ASP A 94 4.74 6.15 3.05
CA ASP A 94 5.41 5.48 4.16
C ASP A 94 5.41 3.96 4.04
N ILE A 95 4.29 3.42 3.55
CA ILE A 95 4.07 1.98 3.37
C ILE A 95 3.77 1.72 1.89
N ILE A 96 4.36 0.65 1.37
CA ILE A 96 4.09 0.15 0.03
C ILE A 96 3.37 -1.17 0.13
N VAL A 97 2.21 -1.26 -0.52
CA VAL A 97 1.41 -2.48 -0.66
C VAL A 97 1.39 -2.87 -2.12
N CYS A 98 1.94 -4.04 -2.43
CA CYS A 98 1.90 -4.59 -3.79
C CYS A 98 0.78 -5.62 -3.87
N ILE A 99 -0.08 -5.52 -4.88
CA ILE A 99 -1.14 -6.51 -5.14
C ILE A 99 -1.11 -6.95 -6.59
N ASP A 100 -1.55 -8.17 -6.88
CA ASP A 100 -1.62 -8.66 -8.24
C ASP A 100 -2.81 -8.07 -9.01
N ALA A 101 -2.70 -8.00 -10.33
CA ALA A 101 -3.67 -7.38 -11.23
C ALA A 101 -5.02 -8.12 -11.32
N ASP A 102 -5.13 -9.31 -10.74
CA ASP A 102 -6.32 -10.17 -10.66
C ASP A 102 -6.89 -10.28 -9.23
N THR A 103 -6.38 -9.47 -8.29
CA THR A 103 -6.78 -9.50 -6.88
C THR A 103 -7.89 -8.50 -6.57
N VAL A 104 -8.93 -8.96 -5.87
CA VAL A 104 -9.99 -8.10 -5.31
C VAL A 104 -9.77 -7.97 -3.82
N LEU A 105 -9.64 -6.74 -3.32
CA LEU A 105 -9.48 -6.47 -1.90
C LEU A 105 -10.82 -6.22 -1.20
N ASP A 106 -10.92 -6.64 0.06
CA ASP A 106 -11.97 -6.15 0.95
C ASP A 106 -11.75 -4.65 1.23
N LYS A 107 -12.84 -3.87 1.34
CA LYS A 107 -12.80 -2.42 1.58
C LYS A 107 -11.97 -2.02 2.82
N ASN A 108 -11.82 -2.92 3.79
CA ASN A 108 -11.09 -2.72 5.03
C ASN A 108 -9.72 -3.42 5.04
N ALA A 109 -9.22 -3.93 3.92
CA ALA A 109 -8.01 -4.75 3.88
C ALA A 109 -6.73 -4.01 4.33
N ILE A 110 -6.68 -2.68 4.17
CA ILE A 110 -5.48 -1.88 4.47
C ILE A 110 -5.35 -1.54 5.95
N GLN A 111 -6.47 -1.28 6.65
CA GLN A 111 -6.44 -0.82 8.04
C GLN A 111 -5.73 -1.81 8.98
N PRO A 112 -6.00 -3.14 8.92
CA PRO A 112 -5.27 -4.12 9.73
C PRO A 112 -3.79 -4.19 9.35
N LEU A 113 -3.43 -4.08 8.07
CA LEU A 113 -2.03 -4.10 7.65
C LEU A 113 -1.26 -2.93 8.24
N VAL A 114 -1.85 -1.73 8.18
CA VAL A 114 -1.28 -0.52 8.75
C VAL A 114 -1.17 -0.57 10.28
N SER A 115 -2.19 -1.10 10.98
CA SER A 115 -2.20 -1.12 12.44
C SER A 115 -1.00 -1.87 13.04
N HIS A 116 -0.53 -2.92 12.37
CA HIS A 116 0.66 -3.67 12.80
C HIS A 116 1.94 -2.81 12.82
N PHE A 117 2.04 -1.76 12.01
CA PHE A 117 3.16 -0.83 12.01
C PHE A 117 3.03 0.26 13.09
N ILE A 118 1.81 0.55 13.55
CA ILE A 118 1.53 1.55 14.59
C ILE A 118 1.59 0.92 15.99
N ASP A 119 1.07 -0.30 16.15
CA ASP A 119 0.91 -0.97 17.46
C ASP A 119 2.23 -1.36 18.14
N LEU A 120 3.37 -1.31 17.44
CA LEU A 120 4.70 -1.40 18.06
C LEU A 120 4.91 -0.36 19.17
N ARG A 121 4.21 0.79 19.11
CA ARG A 121 4.25 1.83 20.14
C ARG A 121 3.46 1.48 21.42
N ARG A 122 2.29 0.85 21.30
CA ARG A 122 1.40 0.60 22.46
C ARG A 122 2.05 -0.31 23.48
N SER A 123 2.73 -1.37 23.03
CA SER A 123 3.40 -2.29 23.96
C SER A 123 4.48 -1.61 24.82
N ILE A 124 5.24 -0.64 24.27
CA ILE A 124 6.31 0.06 24.98
C ILE A 124 5.76 1.23 25.83
N GLN A 125 4.76 1.96 25.34
CA GLN A 125 4.10 3.01 26.12
C GLN A 125 3.23 2.48 27.26
N ASP A 126 2.58 1.33 27.09
CA ASP A 126 1.81 0.69 28.16
C ASP A 126 2.74 0.13 29.25
N ILE A 127 3.90 -0.41 28.88
CA ILE A 127 4.92 -0.84 29.85
C ILE A 127 5.47 0.37 30.61
N THR A 128 5.87 1.44 29.94
CA THR A 128 6.39 2.63 30.62
C THR A 128 5.33 3.33 31.46
N THR A 129 4.10 3.47 30.96
CA THR A 129 2.99 4.09 31.71
C THR A 129 2.57 3.24 32.91
N ASN A 130 2.50 1.91 32.79
CA ASN A 130 2.24 1.04 33.94
C ASN A 130 3.40 1.04 34.95
N ILE A 131 4.65 1.11 34.50
CA ILE A 131 5.82 1.27 35.38
C ILE A 131 5.71 2.60 36.13
N PHE A 132 5.58 3.74 35.44
CA PHE A 132 5.48 5.05 36.10
C PHE A 132 4.24 5.18 37.01
N SER A 133 3.09 4.62 36.63
CA SER A 133 1.90 4.56 37.48
C SER A 133 2.13 3.73 38.75
N LYS A 134 2.82 2.59 38.63
CA LYS A 134 3.13 1.70 39.77
C LYS A 134 4.15 2.32 40.73
N TYR A 135 5.09 3.14 40.25
CA TYR A 135 6.10 3.82 41.08
C TYR A 135 5.66 5.17 41.66
N LYS A 136 4.58 5.80 41.15
CA LYS A 136 4.05 7.06 41.71
C LYS A 136 3.24 6.90 43.02
N LYS A 137 2.96 5.66 43.45
CA LYS A 137 2.16 5.36 44.65
C LYS A 137 2.98 5.06 45.93
N VAL A 138 4.32 5.13 45.90
CA VAL A 138 5.18 4.69 47.02
C VAL A 138 5.84 5.84 47.80
N TYR A 139 5.53 7.10 47.49
CA TYR A 139 5.98 8.24 48.29
C TYR A 139 4.79 9.05 48.82
N ARG A 140 4.22 8.58 49.93
CA ARG A 140 3.51 9.39 50.93
C ARG A 140 3.77 8.79 52.31
#